data_AF-A0A832UX02-F1
#
_entry.id   AF-A0A832UX02-F1
#
_cell.length_a   1.000
_cell.length_b   1.000
_cell.length_c   1.000
_cell.angle_alpha   90.00
_cell.angle_beta   90.00
_cell.angle_gamma   90.00
#
_symmetry.space_group_name_H-M   'P 1'
#
loop_
_entity.id
_entity.type
_entity.pdbx_description
1 polymer ?
#
loop_
_entity_poly.entity_id
_entity_poly.type
_entity_poly.pdbx_seq_one_letter_code
_entity_poly.pdbx_strand_id
1 'polypeptide(L)'
;NLAYSWNPPKDLYEYSGRSAILRSIMEIIGKTSEGMTQEIERRIEVIEWMYHNGIRDYKNVGRVIAEYYQNPKGLLQRIGKI
;
A
#
# COMPACT_ATOMS: atom_id res chain seq x y z
N ASN A 1 0.52 17.79 11.29
CA ASN A 1 1.49 16.69 11.03
C ASN A 1 1.31 16.21 9.61
N LEU A 2 2.31 16.41 8.75
CA LEU A 2 2.31 15.90 7.37
C LEU A 2 3.06 14.56 7.34
N ALA A 3 2.41 13.51 6.84
CA ALA A 3 3.04 12.21 6.68
C ALA A 3 3.99 12.17 5.47
N TYR A 4 3.71 12.98 4.44
CA TYR A 4 4.54 13.11 3.25
C TYR A 4 4.72 14.59 2.89
N SER A 5 5.85 14.91 2.27
CA SER A 5 6.13 16.22 1.68
C SER A 5 6.61 16.06 0.25
N TRP A 6 6.27 16.99 -0.63
CA TRP A 6 6.80 17.05 -2.00
C TRP A 6 8.11 17.83 -2.02
N ASN A 7 9.11 17.29 -2.70
CA ASN A 7 10.40 17.92 -3.00
C ASN A 7 10.39 18.36 -4.48
N PRO A 8 10.02 19.63 -4.79
CA PRO A 8 9.83 20.09 -6.17
C PRO A 8 11.07 19.95 -7.05
N PRO A 9 12.29 20.32 -6.60
CA PRO A 9 13.50 20.17 -7.41
C PRO A 9 13.80 18.74 -7.86
N LYS A 10 13.39 17.73 -7.08
CA LYS A 10 13.65 16.32 -7.39
C LYS A 10 12.44 15.60 -8.00
N ASP A 11 11.27 16.22 -7.99
CA ASP A 11 9.98 15.60 -8.27
C ASP A 11 9.75 14.30 -7.47
N LEU A 12 10.04 14.36 -6.16
CA LEU A 12 9.93 13.21 -5.26
C LEU A 12 9.01 13.53 -4.07
N TYR A 13 8.33 12.50 -3.57
CA TYR A 13 7.63 12.55 -2.29
C TYR A 13 8.50 11.92 -1.21
N GLU A 14 8.70 12.64 -0.11
CA GLU A 14 9.48 12.19 1.04
C GLU A 14 8.53 11.83 2.18
N TYR A 15 8.67 10.61 2.74
CA TYR A 15 7.94 10.19 3.93
C TYR A 15 8.57 10.81 5.17
N SER A 16 7.78 11.44 6.03
CA SER A 16 8.27 12.13 7.24
C SER A 16 8.69 11.18 8.37
N GLY A 17 8.69 9.87 8.11
CA GLY A 17 8.99 8.81 9.08
C GLY A 17 7.86 8.58 10.10
N ARG A 18 6.83 9.43 10.13
CA ARG A 18 5.75 9.35 11.14
C ARG A 18 4.39 9.69 10.54
N SER A 19 3.44 8.78 10.67
CA SER A 19 2.02 9.02 10.38
C SER A 19 1.19 8.86 11.65
N ALA A 20 0.52 9.94 12.07
CA ALA A 20 -0.41 9.90 13.20
C ALA A 20 -1.59 8.96 12.91
N ILE A 21 -2.08 8.95 11.67
CA ILE A 21 -3.18 8.08 11.22
C ILE A 21 -2.77 6.61 11.29
N LEU A 22 -1.58 6.24 10.80
CA LEU A 22 -1.10 4.86 10.89
C LEU A 22 -0.97 4.41 12.35
N ARG A 23 -0.54 5.30 13.24
CA ARG A 23 -0.48 5.01 14.68
C ARG A 23 -1.86 4.72 15.26
N SER A 24 -2.85 5.57 14.99
CA SER A 24 -4.23 5.35 15.44
C SER A 24 -4.82 4.06 14.88
N ILE A 25 -4.53 3.72 13.62
CA ILE A 25 -4.96 2.45 13.03
C ILE A 25 -4.32 1.28 13.78
N MET A 26 -3.00 1.31 14.02
CA MET A 26 -2.29 0.27 14.79
C MET A 26 -2.89 0.07 16.19
N GLU A 27 -3.20 1.16 16.88
CA GLU A 27 -3.85 1.13 18.20
C GLU A 27 -5.24 0.50 18.15
N ILE A 28 -6.08 0.88 17.17
CA ILE A 28 -7.45 0.36 17.03
C ILE A 28 -7.46 -1.14 16.73
N ILE A 29 -6.55 -1.63 15.87
CA ILE A 29 -6.54 -3.02 15.41
C ILE A 29 -5.58 -3.92 16.19
N GLY A 30 -4.87 -3.36 17.18
CA GLY A 30 -3.88 -4.09 17.99
C GLY A 30 -2.69 -4.63 17.19
N LYS A 31 -2.31 -3.99 16.07
CA LYS A 31 -1.15 -4.43 15.27
C LYS A 31 0.16 -3.84 15.79
N THR A 32 1.22 -4.63 15.69
CA THR A 32 2.58 -4.16 15.89
C THR A 32 3.02 -3.25 14.76
N SER A 33 4.04 -2.42 15.02
CA SER A 33 4.70 -1.60 14.00
C SER A 33 5.20 -2.44 12.83
N GLU A 34 5.85 -3.56 13.11
CA GLU A 34 6.33 -4.50 12.11
C GLU A 34 5.18 -5.07 11.25
N GLY A 35 4.11 -5.53 11.89
CA GLY A 35 2.95 -6.09 11.18
C GLY A 35 2.19 -5.06 10.36
N MET A 36 2.29 -3.78 10.70
CA MET A 36 1.76 -2.66 9.91
C MET A 36 2.68 -2.36 8.71
N THR A 37 3.99 -2.31 8.92
CA THR A 37 4.97 -2.12 7.83
C THR A 37 4.81 -3.21 6.78
N GLN A 38 4.74 -4.48 7.18
CA GLN A 38 4.51 -5.60 6.26
C GLN A 38 3.20 -5.48 5.49
N GLU A 39 2.15 -4.93 6.10
CA GLU A 39 0.87 -4.71 5.41
C GLU A 39 0.96 -3.58 4.38
N ILE A 40 1.70 -2.52 4.68
CA ILE A 40 1.96 -1.42 3.73
C ILE A 40 2.78 -1.95 2.56
N GLU A 41 3.84 -2.70 2.82
CA GLU A 41 4.69 -3.33 1.79
C GLU A 41 3.87 -4.21 0.84
N ARG A 42 3.02 -5.11 1.38
CA ARG A 42 2.13 -5.94 0.55
C ARG A 42 1.19 -5.11 -0.34
N ARG A 43 0.66 -3.99 0.17
CA ARG A 43 -0.22 -3.10 -0.61
C ARG A 43 0.55 -2.36 -1.71
N ILE A 44 1.80 -1.98 -1.44
CA ILE A 44 2.69 -1.39 -2.44
C ILE A 44 2.94 -2.40 -3.55
N GLU A 45 3.32 -3.64 -3.22
CA GLU A 45 3.54 -4.72 -4.20
C GLU A 45 2.32 -4.92 -5.13
N VAL A 46 1.11 -4.91 -4.58
CA VAL A 46 -0.13 -5.03 -5.38
C VAL A 46 -0.32 -3.83 -6.32
N ILE A 47 -0.02 -2.61 -5.87
CA ILE A 47 -0.16 -1.40 -6.70
C ILE A 47 0.91 -1.37 -7.80
N GLU A 48 2.14 -1.72 -7.48
CA GLU A 48 3.23 -1.83 -8.45
C GLU A 48 2.93 -2.92 -9.49
N TRP A 49 2.40 -4.07 -9.05
CA TRP A 49 1.97 -5.12 -9.96
C TRP A 49 0.88 -4.63 -10.92
N MET A 50 -0.12 -3.90 -10.43
CA MET A 50 -1.15 -3.29 -11.28
C MET A 50 -0.53 -2.34 -12.30
N TYR A 51 0.42 -1.50 -11.88
CA TYR A 51 1.12 -0.56 -12.73
C TYR A 51 1.91 -1.28 -13.85
N HIS A 52 2.71 -2.28 -13.50
CA HIS A 52 3.52 -3.05 -14.46
C HIS A 52 2.69 -3.84 -15.46
N ASN A 53 1.49 -4.29 -15.06
CA ASN A 53 0.57 -5.02 -15.93
C ASN A 53 -0.41 -4.11 -16.69
N GLY A 54 -0.24 -2.79 -16.60
CA GLY A 54 -1.07 -1.83 -17.34
C GLY A 54 -2.52 -1.74 -16.85
N ILE A 55 -2.81 -2.18 -15.63
CA ILE A 55 -4.14 -2.10 -15.02
C ILE A 55 -4.37 -0.67 -14.54
N ARG A 56 -5.06 0.14 -15.36
CA ARG A 56 -5.25 1.58 -15.13
C ARG A 56 -6.70 2.04 -15.08
N ASP A 57 -7.62 1.27 -15.68
CA ASP A 57 -9.04 1.62 -15.64
C ASP A 57 -9.64 1.35 -14.26
N TYR A 58 -10.54 2.24 -13.82
CA TYR A 58 -11.08 2.20 -12.47
C TYR A 58 -11.82 0.89 -12.14
N LYS A 59 -12.39 0.20 -13.14
CA LYS A 59 -13.13 -1.04 -12.92
C LYS A 59 -12.18 -2.18 -12.59
N ASN A 60 -11.11 -2.34 -13.36
CA ASN A 60 -10.12 -3.39 -13.10
C ASN A 60 -9.30 -3.09 -11.86
N VAL A 61 -8.93 -1.83 -11.60
CA VAL A 61 -8.31 -1.43 -10.32
C VAL A 61 -9.22 -1.78 -9.16
N GLY A 62 -10.50 -1.42 -9.23
CA GLY A 62 -11.49 -1.76 -8.19
C GLY A 62 -11.63 -3.26 -7.96
N ARG A 63 -11.58 -4.07 -9.03
CA ARG A 63 -11.62 -5.55 -8.94
C ARG A 63 -10.40 -6.09 -8.19
N VAL A 64 -9.19 -5.63 -8.50
CA VAL A 64 -7.96 -6.08 -7.83
C VAL A 64 -7.97 -5.68 -6.34
N ILE A 65 -8.39 -4.44 -6.04
CA ILE A 65 -8.52 -3.97 -4.65
C ILE A 65 -9.53 -4.84 -3.90
N ALA A 66 -10.70 -5.11 -4.47
CA ALA A 66 -11.70 -5.98 -3.85
C ALA A 66 -11.19 -7.40 -3.61
N GLU A 67 -10.42 -7.97 -4.55
CA GLU A 67 -9.77 -9.27 -4.39
C GLU A 67 -8.76 -9.26 -3.23
N TYR A 68 -7.94 -8.21 -3.09
CA TYR A 68 -7.01 -8.07 -1.96
C TYR A 68 -7.74 -8.03 -0.61
N TYR A 69 -8.89 -7.34 -0.54
CA TYR A 69 -9.71 -7.33 0.68
C TYR A 69 -10.31 -8.71 1.01
N GLN A 70 -10.68 -9.51 -0.01
CA GLN A 70 -11.30 -10.82 0.18
C GLN A 70 -10.28 -11.93 0.48
N ASN A 71 -9.19 -11.99 -0.28
CA ASN A 71 -8.15 -13.01 -0.15
C ASN A 71 -6.77 -12.45 -0.51
N PRO A 72 -6.13 -11.70 0.41
CA PRO A 72 -4.83 -11.10 0.14
C PRO A 72 -3.76 -12.17 -0.13
N LYS A 73 -3.80 -13.29 0.59
CA LYS A 73 -2.85 -14.40 0.38
C LYS A 73 -2.93 -14.99 -1.02
N GLY A 74 -4.15 -15.23 -1.51
CA GLY A 74 -4.37 -15.77 -2.86
C GLY A 74 -3.92 -14.80 -3.95
N LEU A 75 -4.23 -13.51 -3.79
CA LEU A 75 -3.75 -12.49 -4.72
C LEU A 75 -2.22 -12.42 -4.75
N LEU A 76 -1.57 -12.35 -3.58
CA LEU A 76 -0.12 -12.27 -3.46
C LEU A 76 0.58 -13.49 -4.05
N GLN A 77 0.03 -14.69 -3.85
CA GLN A 77 0.54 -15.90 -4.47
C GLN A 77 0.42 -15.86 -6.01
N ARG A 78 -0.66 -15.29 -6.54
CA ARG A 78 -0.91 -15.18 -7.98
C ARG A 78 -0.01 -14.16 -8.67
N ILE A 79 0.27 -13.02 -8.02
CA ILE A 79 1.06 -11.93 -8.62
C ILE A 79 2.57 -12.18 -8.52
N GLY A 80 3.01 -13.01 -7.58
CA GLY A 80 4.44 -13.26 -7.33
C GLY A 80 5.16 -12.05 -6.73
N LYS A 81 6.45 -12.21 -6.40
CA LYS A 81 7.31 -11.06 -6.10
C LYS A 81 7.81 -10.46 -7.42
N ILE A 82 7.71 -9.14 -7.53
CA ILE A 82 8.30 -8.36 -8.63
C ILE A 82 9.82 -8.26 -8.41
#